data_AF-A0A2G3LDN3-F1
#
_entry.id   AF-A0A2G3LDN3-F1
#
_cell.length_a   1.000
_cell.length_b   1.000
_cell.length_c   1.000
_cell.angle_alpha   90.00
_cell.angle_beta   90.00
_cell.angle_gamma   90.00
#
_symmetry.space_group_name_H-M   'P 1'
#
loop_
_entity.id
_entity.type
_entity.pdbx_description
1 polymer ?
#
loop_
_entity_poly.entity_id
_entity_poly.type
_entity_poly.pdbx_seq_one_letter_code
_entity_poly.pdbx_strand_id
1 'polypeptide(L)'
;MAFFSRDYEVFLLLAAPDAPPLWEAAQWTPFAASLDGLIAQASARGKAGVRSHQYNPKGKPVPFGRLGWNGKSHAKWTHTAATTEARFMSLEAWAPSWTTCEKDDQAPDLFLALANESLLGRAGKTLQFSQRLVCAIATDMGPDAAAALRLSLAQLAVQQDAVVFARTQRQWGRAAYGGFTGAIQDMLIGGLFQPDDPHARPLDASTFREPWERLAPASA
;
A
#
# COMPACT_ATOMS: atom_id res chain seq x y z
N MET A 1 -13.69 11.10 17.63
CA MET A 1 -13.31 11.09 16.21
C MET A 1 -13.32 9.65 15.76
N ALA A 2 -14.35 9.26 14.99
CA ALA A 2 -14.54 7.87 14.57
C ALA A 2 -13.47 7.43 13.56
N PHE A 3 -12.85 8.39 12.88
CA PHE A 3 -11.80 8.19 11.90
C PHE A 3 -10.67 7.26 12.40
N PHE A 4 -10.16 7.48 13.61
CA PHE A 4 -8.94 6.81 14.05
C PHE A 4 -9.17 5.46 14.74
N SER A 5 -10.36 5.24 15.30
CA SER A 5 -10.65 4.09 16.17
C SER A 5 -11.18 2.87 15.43
N ARG A 6 -11.39 2.94 14.11
CA ARG A 6 -11.92 1.81 13.33
C ARG A 6 -10.85 0.72 13.19
N ASP A 7 -11.25 -0.52 13.37
CA ASP A 7 -10.37 -1.69 13.34
C ASP A 7 -10.19 -2.25 11.92
N TYR A 8 -8.96 -2.62 11.59
CA TYR A 8 -8.56 -3.13 10.27
C TYR A 8 -7.83 -4.46 10.39
N GLU A 9 -8.04 -5.31 9.38
CA GLU A 9 -7.01 -6.26 8.97
C GLU A 9 -6.01 -5.54 8.07
N VAL A 10 -4.74 -5.61 8.44
CA VAL A 10 -3.64 -4.97 7.71
C VAL A 10 -2.72 -6.05 7.17
N PHE A 11 -2.43 -5.98 5.88
CA PHE A 11 -1.55 -6.87 5.16
C PHE A 11 -0.29 -6.13 4.75
N LEU A 12 0.85 -6.81 4.88
CA LEU A 12 2.16 -6.35 4.46
C LEU A 12 2.71 -7.30 3.41
N LEU A 13 3.19 -6.73 2.31
CA LEU A 13 3.98 -7.43 1.31
C LEU A 13 5.28 -6.66 1.08
N LEU A 14 6.41 -7.34 1.30
CA LEU A 14 7.75 -6.86 0.92
C LEU A 14 8.24 -7.70 -0.25
N ALA A 15 8.36 -7.09 -1.43
CA ALA A 15 8.75 -7.78 -2.67
C ALA A 15 10.24 -8.10 -2.69
N ALA A 16 10.66 -9.16 -3.38
CA ALA A 16 12.09 -9.48 -3.54
C ALA A 16 12.90 -8.28 -4.08
N PRO A 17 14.21 -8.18 -3.78
CA PRO A 17 15.06 -7.09 -4.25
C PRO A 17 15.08 -6.87 -5.77
N ASP A 18 14.85 -7.93 -6.53
CA ASP A 18 14.83 -7.98 -8.00
C ASP A 18 13.42 -8.14 -8.59
N ALA A 19 12.39 -8.11 -7.76
CA ALA A 19 11.00 -8.20 -8.20
C ALA A 19 10.64 -7.10 -9.20
N PRO A 20 9.83 -7.40 -10.23
CA PRO A 20 9.42 -6.42 -11.23
C PRO A 20 8.57 -5.31 -10.56
N PRO A 21 8.84 -4.02 -10.85
CA PRO A 21 8.16 -2.95 -10.13
C PRO A 21 6.65 -2.93 -10.32
N LEU A 22 5.91 -2.84 -9.22
CA LEU A 22 4.44 -2.76 -9.20
C LEU A 22 3.90 -1.49 -9.85
N TRP A 23 4.71 -0.46 -10.06
CA TRP A 23 4.30 0.71 -10.82
C TRP A 23 4.45 0.54 -12.34
N GLU A 24 5.00 -0.57 -12.82
CA GLU A 24 4.92 -0.95 -14.23
C GLU A 24 3.49 -1.40 -14.57
N ALA A 25 2.95 -0.92 -15.69
CA ALA A 25 1.57 -1.19 -16.08
C ALA A 25 1.26 -2.69 -16.24
N ALA A 26 2.26 -3.49 -16.64
CA ALA A 26 2.15 -4.93 -16.78
C ALA A 26 2.00 -5.65 -15.43
N GLN A 27 2.52 -5.07 -14.35
CA GLN A 27 2.39 -5.60 -12.98
C GLN A 27 1.15 -5.02 -12.29
N TRP A 28 0.94 -3.71 -12.41
CA TRP A 28 -0.15 -2.99 -11.75
C TRP A 28 -1.53 -3.40 -12.26
N THR A 29 -1.73 -3.40 -13.59
CA THR A 29 -3.06 -3.52 -14.20
C THR A 29 -3.80 -4.80 -13.78
N PRO A 30 -3.16 -6.00 -13.85
CA PRO A 30 -3.81 -7.22 -13.39
C PRO A 30 -4.17 -7.21 -11.90
N PHE A 31 -3.26 -6.69 -11.06
CA PHE A 31 -3.48 -6.58 -9.63
C PHE A 31 -4.60 -5.58 -9.30
N ALA A 32 -4.66 -4.43 -9.96
CA ALA A 32 -5.73 -3.47 -9.76
C ALA A 32 -7.10 -4.06 -10.15
N ALA A 33 -7.15 -4.77 -11.28
CA ALA A 33 -8.35 -5.44 -11.75
C ALA A 33 -8.84 -6.52 -10.77
N SER A 34 -7.94 -7.26 -10.10
CA SER A 34 -8.33 -8.27 -9.11
C SER A 34 -8.95 -7.66 -7.84
N LEU A 35 -8.85 -6.35 -7.65
CA LEU A 35 -9.47 -5.63 -6.53
C LEU A 35 -10.74 -4.88 -6.92
N ASP A 36 -11.15 -4.85 -8.20
CA ASP A 36 -12.26 -4.01 -8.67
C ASP A 36 -13.58 -4.30 -7.94
N GLY A 37 -13.89 -5.57 -7.68
CA GLY A 37 -15.09 -5.95 -6.92
C GLY A 37 -15.05 -5.44 -5.48
N LEU A 38 -13.89 -5.55 -4.83
CA LEU A 38 -13.70 -5.07 -3.45
C LEU A 38 -13.73 -3.54 -3.38
N ILE A 39 -13.12 -2.85 -4.35
CA ILE A 39 -13.15 -1.40 -4.46
C ILE A 39 -14.57 -0.89 -4.68
N ALA A 40 -15.38 -1.58 -5.49
CA ALA A 40 -16.78 -1.24 -5.69
C ALA A 40 -17.57 -1.33 -4.38
N GLN A 41 -17.35 -2.39 -3.59
CA GLN A 41 -17.95 -2.54 -2.26
C GLN A 41 -17.48 -1.44 -1.28
N ALA A 42 -16.17 -1.21 -1.20
CA ALA A 42 -15.55 -0.18 -0.34
C ALA A 42 -15.90 1.26 -0.76
N SER A 43 -16.43 1.45 -1.97
CA SER A 43 -16.83 2.75 -2.49
C SER A 43 -18.31 3.07 -2.27
N ALA A 44 -19.03 2.30 -1.46
CA ALA A 44 -20.45 2.52 -1.17
C ALA A 44 -20.73 3.93 -0.60
N ARG A 45 -19.79 4.47 0.18
CA ARG A 45 -19.87 5.83 0.78
C ARG A 45 -19.30 6.93 -0.12
N GLY A 46 -18.59 6.58 -1.19
CA GLY A 46 -17.97 7.55 -2.08
C GLY A 46 -16.92 6.93 -2.99
N LYS A 47 -16.55 7.65 -4.06
CA LYS A 47 -15.61 7.14 -5.07
C LYS A 47 -14.23 6.88 -4.47
N ALA A 48 -13.61 5.77 -4.84
CA ALA A 48 -12.19 5.53 -4.58
C ALA A 48 -11.30 6.55 -5.30
N GLY A 49 -10.19 6.92 -4.65
CA GLY A 49 -9.21 7.87 -5.15
C GLY A 49 -7.80 7.32 -5.07
N VAL A 50 -6.95 7.73 -6.00
CA VAL A 50 -5.55 7.33 -6.10
C VAL A 50 -4.67 8.59 -6.09
N ARG A 51 -3.52 8.52 -5.41
CA ARG A 51 -2.49 9.55 -5.37
C ARG A 51 -1.15 8.90 -5.66
N SER A 52 -0.52 9.28 -6.78
CA SER A 52 0.83 8.83 -7.11
C SER A 52 1.81 9.99 -6.93
N HIS A 53 2.92 9.73 -6.25
CA HIS A 53 4.01 10.67 -6.11
C HIS A 53 5.17 10.22 -6.99
N GLN A 54 5.48 11.04 -8.00
CA GLN A 54 6.57 10.79 -8.93
C GLN A 54 7.32 12.08 -9.25
N TYR A 55 8.57 11.94 -9.65
CA TYR A 55 9.41 13.05 -10.11
C TYR A 55 9.80 12.84 -11.57
N ASN A 56 9.80 13.89 -12.38
CA ASN A 56 10.35 13.83 -13.73
C ASN A 56 11.90 13.78 -13.72
N PRO A 57 12.58 13.59 -14.85
CA PRO A 57 14.05 13.55 -14.92
C PRO A 57 14.74 14.81 -14.36
N LYS A 58 14.04 15.94 -14.33
CA LYS A 58 14.52 17.21 -13.78
C LYS A 58 14.30 17.33 -12.26
N GLY A 59 13.83 16.27 -11.60
CA GLY A 59 13.56 16.23 -10.17
C GLY A 59 12.31 17.02 -9.73
N LYS A 60 11.42 17.40 -10.66
CA LYS A 60 10.18 18.12 -10.33
C LYS A 60 9.01 17.14 -10.12
N PRO A 61 8.13 17.35 -9.13
CA PRO A 61 6.93 16.55 -8.95
C PRO A 61 6.05 16.55 -10.21
N VAL A 62 5.50 15.38 -10.56
CA VAL A 62 4.56 15.23 -11.67
C VAL A 62 3.12 15.43 -11.17
N PRO A 63 2.38 16.44 -11.67
CA PRO A 63 1.01 16.67 -11.24
C PRO A 63 0.02 15.77 -11.99
N PHE A 64 -0.55 14.78 -11.31
CA PHE A 64 -1.55 13.89 -11.91
C PHE A 64 -3.00 14.36 -11.76
N GLY A 65 -3.24 15.35 -10.88
CA GLY A 65 -4.58 15.80 -10.51
C GLY A 65 -5.38 14.73 -9.76
N ARG A 66 -6.71 14.76 -9.89
CA ARG A 66 -7.58 13.76 -9.27
C ARG A 66 -7.57 12.48 -10.10
N LEU A 67 -7.10 11.38 -9.50
CA LEU A 67 -7.16 10.05 -10.08
C LEU A 67 -8.20 9.21 -9.34
N GLY A 68 -9.02 8.48 -10.09
CA GLY A 68 -9.92 7.46 -9.53
C GLY A 68 -9.33 6.07 -9.65
N TRP A 69 -10.02 5.08 -9.10
CA TRP A 69 -9.73 3.67 -9.37
C TRP A 69 -10.37 3.24 -10.69
N ASN A 70 -9.63 3.34 -11.79
CA ASN A 70 -10.03 2.90 -13.13
C ASN A 70 -8.83 2.89 -14.08
N GLY A 71 -8.94 2.12 -15.17
CA GLY A 71 -7.86 1.96 -16.16
C GLY A 71 -7.32 3.28 -16.73
N LYS A 72 -8.20 4.27 -17.02
CA LYS A 72 -7.76 5.59 -17.53
C LYS A 72 -6.89 6.33 -16.52
N SER A 73 -7.22 6.24 -15.23
CA SER A 73 -6.42 6.84 -14.16
C SER A 73 -5.14 6.07 -13.91
N HIS A 74 -5.15 4.73 -13.95
CA HIS A 74 -3.94 3.91 -13.79
C HIS A 74 -2.92 4.19 -14.90
N ALA A 75 -3.36 4.22 -16.16
CA ALA A 75 -2.50 4.48 -17.31
C ALA A 75 -1.78 5.85 -17.28
N LYS A 76 -2.26 6.82 -16.49
CA LYS A 76 -1.60 8.13 -16.35
C LYS A 76 -0.30 8.06 -15.56
N TRP A 77 -0.19 7.16 -14.60
CA TRP A 77 0.91 7.15 -13.64
C TRP A 77 1.74 5.87 -13.71
N THR A 78 1.18 4.75 -14.16
CA THR A 78 1.95 3.52 -14.36
C THR A 78 2.97 3.68 -15.48
N HIS A 79 4.12 3.07 -15.30
CA HIS A 79 5.20 3.07 -16.29
C HIS A 79 4.92 2.04 -17.38
N THR A 80 5.41 2.36 -18.58
CA THR A 80 5.43 1.51 -19.76
C THR A 80 6.75 1.75 -20.45
N ALA A 81 7.12 0.92 -21.43
CA ALA A 81 8.31 1.16 -22.26
C ALA A 81 8.35 2.57 -22.90
N ALA A 82 7.19 3.21 -23.09
CA ALA A 82 7.07 4.56 -23.65
C ALA A 82 7.05 5.69 -22.60
N THR A 83 6.93 5.38 -21.29
CA THR A 83 6.69 6.36 -20.22
C THR A 83 7.62 6.20 -19.01
N THR A 84 8.83 5.65 -19.20
CA THR A 84 9.79 5.30 -18.14
C THR A 84 10.57 6.48 -17.52
N GLU A 85 10.44 7.68 -18.07
CA GLU A 85 11.27 8.81 -17.62
C GLU A 85 10.91 9.33 -16.22
N ALA A 86 9.70 9.06 -15.75
CA ALA A 86 9.29 9.43 -14.40
C ALA A 86 9.90 8.47 -13.37
N ARG A 87 10.34 9.00 -12.23
CA ARG A 87 10.80 8.25 -11.06
C ARG A 87 9.64 8.07 -10.10
N PHE A 88 9.15 6.84 -9.97
CA PHE A 88 8.09 6.51 -9.02
C PHE A 88 8.61 6.46 -7.59
N MET A 89 7.96 7.17 -6.67
CA MET A 89 8.28 7.17 -5.25
C MET A 89 7.28 6.35 -4.44
N SER A 90 6.00 6.72 -4.57
CA SER A 90 4.93 6.08 -3.81
C SER A 90 3.57 6.22 -4.48
N LEU A 91 2.64 5.40 -4.01
CA LEU A 91 1.23 5.45 -4.33
C LEU A 91 0.42 5.29 -3.04
N GLU A 92 -0.68 6.00 -2.95
CA GLU A 92 -1.76 5.69 -2.03
C GLU A 92 -3.07 5.55 -2.79
N ALA A 93 -3.90 4.59 -2.39
CA ALA A 93 -5.27 4.46 -2.84
C ALA A 93 -6.21 4.30 -1.65
N TRP A 94 -7.34 4.98 -1.73
CA TRP A 94 -8.33 5.11 -0.66
C TRP A 94 -9.71 4.82 -1.23
N ALA A 95 -10.48 3.95 -0.60
CA ALA A 95 -11.88 3.72 -0.91
C ALA A 95 -12.72 3.82 0.37
N PRO A 96 -13.57 4.86 0.53
CA PRO A 96 -13.71 6.02 -0.36
C PRO A 96 -12.46 6.93 -0.34
N SER A 97 -12.39 7.92 -1.23
CA SER A 97 -11.25 8.85 -1.32
C SER A 97 -10.96 9.58 0.01
N TRP A 98 -9.70 9.99 0.22
CA TRP A 98 -9.28 10.80 1.39
C TRP A 98 -10.21 11.98 1.69
N THR A 99 -10.59 12.74 0.65
CA THR A 99 -11.47 13.91 0.82
C THR A 99 -12.88 13.54 1.29
N THR A 100 -13.37 12.34 0.93
CA THR A 100 -14.62 11.82 1.47
C THR A 100 -14.44 11.39 2.92
N CYS A 101 -13.34 10.68 3.21
CA CYS A 101 -13.02 10.23 4.57
C CYS A 101 -12.93 11.41 5.56
N GLU A 102 -12.25 12.50 5.17
CA GLU A 102 -12.14 13.72 5.98
C GLU A 102 -13.51 14.38 6.20
N LYS A 103 -14.31 14.49 5.14
CA LYS A 103 -15.64 15.09 5.21
C LYS A 103 -16.56 14.31 6.16
N ASP A 104 -16.46 12.99 6.14
CA ASP A 104 -17.34 12.09 6.89
C ASP A 104 -16.81 11.77 8.30
N ASP A 105 -15.64 12.30 8.70
CA ASP A 105 -14.90 11.93 9.92
C ASP A 105 -14.76 10.40 10.11
N GLN A 106 -14.54 9.69 9.00
CA GLN A 106 -14.44 8.24 8.98
C GLN A 106 -13.30 7.77 8.06
N ALA A 107 -12.44 6.88 8.58
CA ALA A 107 -11.37 6.27 7.81
C ALA A 107 -11.91 5.40 6.64
N PRO A 108 -11.06 5.10 5.63
CA PRO A 108 -11.50 4.39 4.44
C PRO A 108 -11.96 2.96 4.75
N ASP A 109 -12.83 2.40 3.91
CA ASP A 109 -13.19 0.98 4.00
C ASP A 109 -12.02 0.10 3.53
N LEU A 110 -11.30 0.57 2.51
CA LEU A 110 -10.08 -0.06 1.99
C LEU A 110 -9.00 0.99 1.72
N PHE A 111 -7.77 0.70 2.14
CA PHE A 111 -6.58 1.50 1.91
C PHE A 111 -5.45 0.65 1.32
N LEU A 112 -4.67 1.26 0.44
CA LEU A 112 -3.47 0.68 -0.13
C LEU A 112 -2.37 1.73 -0.19
N ALA A 113 -1.16 1.36 0.18
CA ALA A 113 0.05 2.18 0.05
C ALA A 113 1.20 1.37 -0.53
N LEU A 114 1.86 1.89 -1.56
CA LEU A 114 3.03 1.31 -2.20
C LEU A 114 4.20 2.28 -2.15
N ALA A 115 5.40 1.80 -1.79
CA ALA A 115 6.64 2.56 -1.87
C ALA A 115 7.73 1.85 -2.65
N ASN A 116 8.55 2.66 -3.31
CA ASN A 116 9.82 2.27 -3.91
C ASN A 116 10.97 2.47 -2.92
N GLU A 117 11.49 1.38 -2.34
CA GLU A 117 12.51 1.45 -1.29
C GLU A 117 13.84 2.00 -1.80
N SER A 118 14.16 1.78 -3.08
CA SER A 118 15.41 2.26 -3.68
C SER A 118 15.54 3.79 -3.62
N LEU A 119 14.42 4.51 -3.54
CA LEU A 119 14.38 5.97 -3.54
C LEU A 119 14.13 6.60 -2.16
N LEU A 120 13.89 5.79 -1.11
CA LEU A 120 13.70 6.26 0.26
C LEU A 120 15.03 6.48 1.01
N GLY A 121 15.98 7.18 0.36
CA GLY A 121 17.30 7.47 0.95
C GLY A 121 18.22 6.24 1.03
N ARG A 122 17.96 5.21 0.23
CA ARG A 122 18.73 3.95 0.20
C ARG A 122 19.54 3.78 -1.09
N ALA A 123 19.78 4.86 -1.84
CA ALA A 123 20.56 4.82 -3.06
C ALA A 123 21.96 4.21 -2.80
N GLY A 124 22.31 3.17 -3.56
CA GLY A 124 23.60 2.48 -3.45
C GLY A 124 23.70 1.44 -2.33
N LYS A 125 22.62 1.20 -1.57
CA LYS A 125 22.58 0.14 -0.55
C LYS A 125 22.02 -1.15 -1.13
N THR A 126 22.52 -2.29 -0.63
CA THR A 126 21.89 -3.59 -0.87
C THR A 126 20.53 -3.62 -0.19
N LEU A 127 19.48 -3.84 -0.97
CA LEU A 127 18.11 -3.94 -0.47
C LEU A 127 17.77 -5.41 -0.21
N GLN A 128 17.14 -5.68 0.93
CA GLN A 128 16.48 -6.99 1.18
C GLN A 128 15.09 -7.10 0.56
N PHE A 129 14.50 -5.97 0.17
CA PHE A 129 13.24 -5.89 -0.55
C PHE A 129 13.21 -4.59 -1.36
N SER A 130 12.67 -4.65 -2.57
CA SER A 130 12.67 -3.50 -3.50
C SER A 130 11.48 -2.58 -3.29
N GLN A 131 10.37 -3.16 -2.80
CA GLN A 131 9.08 -2.50 -2.73
C GLN A 131 8.35 -2.93 -1.46
N ARG A 132 7.57 -2.00 -0.93
CA ARG A 132 6.72 -2.23 0.24
C ARG A 132 5.30 -1.87 -0.11
N LEU A 133 4.40 -2.84 0.06
CA LEU A 133 2.97 -2.68 -0.10
C LEU A 133 2.28 -2.92 1.25
N VAL A 134 1.47 -1.97 1.67
CA VAL A 134 0.59 -2.08 2.84
C VAL A 134 -0.84 -1.96 2.36
N CYS A 135 -1.67 -2.94 2.67
CA CYS A 135 -3.10 -2.88 2.39
C CYS A 135 -3.87 -3.03 3.69
N ALA A 136 -4.93 -2.26 3.88
CA ALA A 136 -5.77 -2.36 5.07
C ALA A 136 -7.23 -2.35 4.68
N ILE A 137 -8.00 -3.29 5.23
CA ILE A 137 -9.44 -3.40 5.05
C ILE A 137 -10.14 -3.34 6.40
N ALA A 138 -11.18 -2.53 6.48
CA ALA A 138 -11.94 -2.41 7.71
C ALA A 138 -12.64 -3.73 8.05
N THR A 139 -12.53 -4.15 9.31
CA THR A 139 -13.06 -5.43 9.80
C THR A 139 -14.58 -5.53 9.67
N ASP A 140 -15.29 -4.40 9.72
CA ASP A 140 -16.73 -4.29 9.53
C ASP A 140 -17.19 -4.43 8.07
N MET A 141 -16.27 -4.51 7.09
CA MET A 141 -16.59 -4.93 5.70
C MET A 141 -16.94 -6.42 5.61
N GLY A 142 -16.64 -7.19 6.66
CA GLY A 142 -16.95 -8.61 6.77
C GLY A 142 -15.83 -9.54 6.31
N PRO A 143 -15.86 -10.81 6.75
CA PRO A 143 -14.80 -11.78 6.55
C PRO A 143 -14.57 -12.12 5.06
N ASP A 144 -15.62 -12.12 4.24
CA ASP A 144 -15.51 -12.41 2.81
C ASP A 144 -14.70 -11.34 2.07
N ALA A 145 -14.88 -10.07 2.44
CA ALA A 145 -14.14 -8.96 1.87
C ALA A 145 -12.65 -9.04 2.25
N ALA A 146 -12.34 -9.39 3.51
CA ALA A 146 -10.97 -9.61 3.97
C ALA A 146 -10.33 -10.82 3.29
N ALA A 147 -11.08 -11.92 3.11
CA ALA A 147 -10.61 -13.10 2.39
C ALA A 147 -10.33 -12.80 0.91
N ALA A 148 -11.18 -12.01 0.25
CA ALA A 148 -10.96 -11.57 -1.13
C ALA A 148 -9.69 -10.72 -1.26
N LEU A 149 -9.47 -9.75 -0.36
CA LEU A 149 -8.23 -8.96 -0.35
C LEU A 149 -7.01 -9.86 -0.13
N ARG A 150 -7.08 -10.76 0.86
CA ARG A 150 -5.99 -11.70 1.16
C ARG A 150 -5.66 -12.57 -0.05
N LEU A 151 -6.66 -13.07 -0.79
CA LEU A 151 -6.45 -13.89 -1.98
C LEU A 151 -5.71 -13.11 -3.07
N SER A 152 -6.15 -11.89 -3.38
CA SER A 152 -5.49 -11.04 -4.38
C SER A 152 -4.04 -10.70 -3.98
N LEU A 153 -3.80 -10.44 -2.68
CA LEU A 153 -2.44 -10.20 -2.18
C LEU A 153 -1.58 -11.46 -2.13
N ALA A 154 -2.16 -12.63 -1.88
CA ALA A 154 -1.44 -13.90 -1.90
C ALA A 154 -0.97 -14.26 -3.32
N GLN A 155 -1.77 -13.96 -4.34
CA GLN A 155 -1.36 -14.08 -5.75
C GLN A 155 -0.25 -13.08 -6.10
N LEU A 156 -0.40 -11.83 -5.65
CA LEU A 156 0.64 -10.81 -5.84
C LEU A 156 1.95 -11.19 -5.16
N ALA A 157 1.88 -11.80 -3.96
CA ALA A 157 3.05 -12.24 -3.22
C ALA A 157 3.86 -13.29 -3.99
N VAL A 158 3.21 -14.21 -4.70
CA VAL A 158 3.89 -15.16 -5.61
C VAL A 158 4.55 -14.42 -6.76
N GLN A 159 3.80 -13.53 -7.43
CA GLN A 159 4.28 -12.77 -8.59
C GLN A 159 5.50 -11.87 -8.26
N GLN A 160 5.57 -11.38 -7.03
CA GLN A 160 6.61 -10.47 -6.54
C GLN A 160 7.71 -11.17 -5.73
N ASP A 161 7.70 -12.52 -5.68
CA ASP A 161 8.57 -13.35 -4.85
C ASP A 161 8.73 -12.76 -3.44
N ALA A 162 7.61 -12.52 -2.76
CA ALA A 162 7.60 -11.71 -1.55
C ALA A 162 8.43 -12.36 -0.43
N VAL A 163 9.48 -11.67 0.01
CA VAL A 163 10.32 -12.06 1.16
C VAL A 163 9.56 -11.93 2.49
N VAL A 164 8.52 -11.10 2.51
CA VAL A 164 7.55 -11.03 3.60
C VAL A 164 6.16 -10.91 3.01
N PHE A 165 5.27 -11.83 3.39
CA PHE A 165 3.83 -11.67 3.28
C PHE A 165 3.23 -11.97 4.65
N ALA A 166 2.56 -10.98 5.24
CA ALA A 166 2.10 -11.07 6.62
C ALA A 166 0.83 -10.26 6.86
N ARG A 167 0.16 -10.54 7.98
CA ARG A 167 -0.98 -9.76 8.46
C ARG A 167 -0.84 -9.33 9.91
N THR A 168 -1.55 -8.29 10.28
CA THR A 168 -1.79 -7.87 11.66
C THR A 168 -3.19 -7.25 11.78
N GLN A 169 -3.62 -6.98 13.00
CA GLN A 169 -4.87 -6.26 13.26
C GLN A 169 -4.56 -5.01 14.09
N ARG A 170 -5.13 -3.88 13.68
CA ARG A 170 -4.97 -2.62 14.41
C ARG A 170 -6.05 -1.61 14.04
N GLN A 171 -6.17 -0.60 14.88
CA GLN A 171 -6.93 0.60 14.58
C GLN A 171 -6.25 1.43 13.49
N TRP A 172 -7.05 2.21 12.76
CA TRP A 172 -6.57 3.14 11.73
C TRP A 172 -5.42 4.00 12.25
N GLY A 173 -5.57 4.58 13.44
CA GLY A 173 -4.54 5.33 14.14
C GLY A 173 -4.71 5.23 15.65
N ARG A 174 -3.78 5.83 16.41
CA ARG A 174 -3.85 5.85 17.89
C ARG A 174 -4.10 7.27 18.36
N ALA A 175 -5.00 7.45 19.32
CA ALA A 175 -5.21 8.74 19.97
C ALA A 175 -3.91 9.21 20.66
N ALA A 176 -3.58 10.49 20.52
CA ALA A 176 -2.44 11.13 21.17
C ALA A 176 -2.83 12.52 21.68
N TYR A 177 -2.04 13.11 22.60
CA TYR A 177 -2.35 14.44 23.13
C TYR A 177 -2.38 15.48 22.00
N GLY A 178 -3.54 16.07 21.73
CA GLY A 178 -3.75 17.05 20.66
C GLY A 178 -3.98 16.48 19.26
N GLY A 179 -4.15 15.16 19.10
CA GLY A 179 -4.39 14.55 17.78
C GLY A 179 -4.34 13.02 17.77
N PHE A 180 -3.68 12.47 16.76
CA PHE A 180 -3.47 11.02 16.61
C PHE A 180 -2.07 10.75 16.02
N THR A 181 -1.58 9.53 16.19
CA THR A 181 -0.29 9.09 15.67
C THR A 181 -0.34 7.64 15.23
N GLY A 182 0.64 7.21 14.43
CA GLY A 182 0.75 5.83 13.97
C GLY A 182 -0.48 5.44 13.16
N ALA A 183 -0.87 6.28 12.23
CA ALA A 183 -1.88 5.90 11.25
C ALA A 183 -1.35 4.76 10.37
N ILE A 184 -2.22 3.92 9.82
CA ILE A 184 -1.80 2.85 8.91
C ILE A 184 -1.03 3.42 7.71
N GLN A 185 -1.44 4.59 7.18
CA GLN A 185 -0.71 5.28 6.12
C GLN A 185 0.74 5.62 6.49
N ASP A 186 1.02 5.87 7.78
CA ASP A 186 2.35 6.23 8.24
C ASP A 186 3.33 5.08 8.02
N MET A 187 2.85 3.83 7.97
CA MET A 187 3.63 2.61 7.71
C MET A 187 4.46 2.66 6.42
N LEU A 188 4.13 3.54 5.48
CA LEU A 188 4.88 3.73 4.24
C LEU A 188 6.15 4.58 4.43
N ILE A 189 6.18 5.45 5.44
CA ILE A 189 7.29 6.38 5.69
C ILE A 189 8.04 5.99 6.98
N GLY A 190 7.31 5.56 8.01
CA GLY A 190 7.84 5.16 9.30
C GLY A 190 6.88 4.21 10.05
N GLY A 191 7.16 3.86 11.30
CA GLY A 191 6.21 3.11 12.14
C GLY A 191 6.05 1.61 11.84
N LEU A 192 6.46 1.11 10.67
CA LEU A 192 6.48 -0.34 10.37
C LEU A 192 7.65 -1.06 11.04
N PHE A 193 8.86 -0.56 10.81
CA PHE A 193 10.11 -1.18 11.27
C PHE A 193 10.60 -0.57 12.58
N GLN A 194 11.33 -1.36 13.39
CA GLN A 194 12.08 -0.84 14.52
C GLN A 194 13.02 0.30 14.07
N PRO A 195 13.38 1.24 14.96
CA PRO A 195 14.33 2.30 14.63
C PRO A 195 15.66 1.67 14.24
N ASP A 196 15.98 1.61 12.94
CA ASP A 196 17.27 1.25 12.32
C ASP A 196 17.05 0.98 10.80
N ASP A 197 18.09 0.58 10.06
CA ASP A 197 18.00 0.13 8.67
C ASP A 197 17.41 -1.30 8.58
N PRO A 198 16.18 -1.49 8.06
CA PRO A 198 15.58 -2.81 7.93
C PRO A 198 16.28 -3.68 6.86
N HIS A 199 17.05 -3.07 5.95
CA HIS A 199 17.82 -3.82 4.95
C HIS A 199 19.15 -4.36 5.48
N ALA A 200 19.56 -3.97 6.68
CA ALA A 200 20.83 -4.38 7.29
C ALA A 200 20.71 -5.57 8.27
N ARG A 201 19.53 -6.16 8.42
CA ARG A 201 19.24 -7.24 9.38
C ARG A 201 18.29 -8.28 8.78
N PRO A 202 18.26 -9.53 9.27
CA PRO A 202 17.24 -10.49 8.84
C PRO A 202 15.82 -9.96 9.04
N LEU A 203 14.94 -10.13 8.04
CA LEU A 203 13.53 -9.75 8.14
C LEU A 203 12.75 -10.76 9.01
N ASP A 204 13.04 -10.82 10.29
CA ASP A 204 12.33 -11.64 11.29
C ASP A 204 11.34 -10.81 12.13
N ALA A 205 10.70 -11.43 13.14
CA ALA A 205 9.72 -10.75 13.99
C ALA A 205 10.29 -9.53 14.73
N SER A 206 11.59 -9.51 15.03
CA SER A 206 12.25 -8.40 15.74
C SER A 206 12.44 -7.15 14.86
N THR A 207 12.31 -7.30 13.54
CA THR A 207 12.42 -6.18 12.59
C THR A 207 11.22 -5.25 12.64
N PHE A 208 10.06 -5.72 13.10
CA PHE A 208 8.80 -4.97 13.09
C PHE A 208 8.50 -4.34 14.46
N ARG A 209 7.79 -3.20 14.45
CA ARG A 209 7.35 -2.52 15.69
C ARG A 209 6.21 -3.22 16.41
N GLU A 210 5.47 -4.05 15.71
CA GLU A 210 4.33 -4.78 16.21
C GLU A 210 4.33 -6.22 15.69
N PRO A 211 3.57 -7.14 16.32
CA PRO A 211 3.49 -8.52 15.86
C PRO A 211 2.83 -8.62 14.48
N TRP A 212 3.42 -9.46 13.63
CA TRP A 212 2.90 -9.82 12.31
C TRP A 212 2.82 -11.34 12.19
N GLU A 213 1.66 -11.84 11.79
CA GLU A 213 1.45 -13.25 11.46
C GLU A 213 1.87 -13.49 10.01
N ARG A 214 2.83 -14.39 9.80
CA ARG A 214 3.26 -14.77 8.45
C ARG A 214 2.15 -15.54 7.74
N LEU A 215 1.91 -15.15 6.49
CA LEU A 215 0.95 -15.80 5.62
C LEU A 215 1.67 -16.61 4.56
N ALA A 216 1.10 -17.75 4.19
CA ALA A 216 1.53 -18.47 3.01
C ALA A 216 1.10 -17.70 1.74
N PRO A 217 1.98 -17.55 0.74
CA PRO A 217 1.58 -17.09 -0.60
C PRO A 217 0.61 -18.11 -1.24
N ALA A 218 -0.12 -17.70 -2.27
CA ALA A 218 -1.03 -18.61 -2.98
C ALA A 218 -0.22 -19.77 -3.60
N SER A 219 -0.75 -20.98 -3.62
CA SER A 219 -0.16 -22.05 -4.42
C SER A 219 -0.38 -21.74 -5.89
N ALA A 220 0.69 -21.85 -6.69
CA ALA A 220 0.66 -21.68 -8.14
C ALA A 220 -0.17 -22.78 -8.83
#